data_AF-A0A7S1CWL7-F1
#
_entry.id   AF-A0A7S1CWL7-F1
#
_cell.length_a   1.000
_cell.length_b   1.000
_cell.length_c   1.000
_cell.angle_alpha   90.00
_cell.angle_beta   90.00
_cell.angle_gamma   90.00
#
_symmetry.space_group_name_H-M   'P 1'
#
loop_
_entity.id
_entity.type
_entity.pdbx_description
1 polymer ?
#
loop_
_entity_poly.entity_id
_entity_poly.type
_entity_poly.pdbx_seq_one_letter_code
_entity_poly.pdbx_strand_id
1 'polypeptide(L)'
;RRNSSCIALGSRNLDTATRTSHKIVPRLFFLPETTDMSEPTETTPLSPEGEEDTQALRIAKLQTWACVGAHVWAIAALVSEGVWFAQHRGIKNVFNWHPLLMVVGFCFMTVSTLSFKHYSCMSRDLRKTLHGVGWFIMIILGTLAMLAVVTQHNRHPYAHMVSLHSWMGLFTVLFYLVQFFFGTYAYGGLFPNVSIEFKKNLMAFHKWCGITLYQITAVVMLLGIQEKEGFLPTNCEYHITQAQTNIFVSFANLYRIPAECKSAHVLGFSILVMSVLTSFAVFDFGKKSK
;
A
#
# COMPACT_ATOMS: atom_id res chain seq x y z
N ARG A 1 -16.17 -2.06 23.43
CA ARG A 1 -16.28 -0.65 22.99
C ARG A 1 -15.15 -0.36 22.00
N ARG A 2 -15.44 -0.29 20.69
CA ARG A 2 -14.50 0.24 19.68
C ARG A 2 -15.28 1.23 18.83
N ASN A 3 -15.15 2.51 19.16
CA ASN A 3 -15.50 3.60 18.25
C ASN A 3 -14.30 3.83 17.35
N SER A 4 -14.46 3.50 16.07
CA SER A 4 -13.59 4.02 15.01
C SER A 4 -14.51 4.83 14.12
N SER A 5 -14.28 6.15 14.12
CA SER A 5 -15.10 7.13 13.43
C SER A 5 -15.07 6.87 11.93
N CYS A 6 -16.18 6.39 11.38
CA CYS A 6 -16.46 6.48 9.95
C CYS A 6 -17.19 7.79 9.70
N ILE A 7 -16.74 8.56 8.71
CA ILE A 7 -17.50 9.68 8.14
C ILE A 7 -18.74 9.06 7.48
N ALA A 8 -19.88 9.16 8.15
CA ALA A 8 -21.17 8.73 7.62
C ALA A 8 -21.68 9.81 6.66
N LEU A 9 -21.62 9.54 5.36
CA LEU A 9 -22.45 10.23 4.38
C LEU A 9 -23.90 9.75 4.58
N GLY A 10 -24.77 10.71 4.88
CA GLY A 10 -26.08 10.47 5.44
C GLY A 10 -27.08 9.81 4.49
N SER A 11 -27.96 9.02 5.09
CA SER A 11 -29.35 8.90 4.69
C SER A 11 -30.19 8.98 5.97
N ARG A 12 -30.92 10.08 6.14
CA ARG A 12 -31.87 10.27 7.24
C ARG A 12 -33.15 9.53 6.88
N ASN A 13 -33.50 8.50 7.63
CA ASN A 13 -34.88 8.07 7.77
C ASN A 13 -35.35 8.47 9.17
N LEU A 14 -36.37 9.33 9.20
CA LEU A 14 -37.17 9.62 10.38
C LEU A 14 -37.93 8.34 10.75
N ASP A 15 -37.82 7.92 12.01
CA ASP A 15 -38.91 7.19 12.64
C ASP A 15 -39.05 7.67 14.10
N THR A 16 -40.25 8.21 14.33
CA THR A 16 -40.87 8.60 15.59
C THR A 16 -40.93 7.45 16.59
N ALA A 17 -40.44 7.67 17.81
CA ALA A 17 -40.85 6.89 18.97
C ALA A 17 -40.85 7.75 20.25
N THR A 18 -42.06 7.99 20.71
CA THR A 18 -42.48 8.53 22.01
C THR A 18 -41.84 7.77 23.18
N ARG A 19 -41.31 8.50 24.19
CA ARG A 19 -41.13 7.92 25.53
C ARG A 19 -41.36 8.95 26.63
N THR A 20 -42.17 8.50 27.56
CA THR A 20 -42.83 9.13 28.69
C THR A 20 -41.88 9.57 29.81
N SER A 21 -42.31 10.62 30.50
CA SER A 21 -41.73 11.22 31.70
C SER A 21 -41.66 10.28 32.89
N HIS A 22 -40.56 10.29 33.64
CA HIS A 22 -40.60 10.11 35.09
C HIS A 22 -39.65 11.09 35.79
N LYS A 23 -40.23 11.81 36.74
CA LYS A 23 -39.62 12.80 37.66
C LYS A 23 -38.64 12.13 38.62
N ILE A 24 -37.47 12.75 38.85
CA ILE A 24 -36.73 12.63 40.12
C ILE A 24 -36.24 14.04 40.52
N VAL A 25 -36.42 14.32 41.82
CA VAL A 25 -36.39 15.60 42.56
C VAL A 25 -34.97 16.14 42.77
N PRO A 26 -34.74 17.49 42.86
CA PRO A 26 -33.42 18.05 43.13
C PRO A 26 -33.13 18.14 44.64
N ARG A 27 -31.88 17.90 45.05
CA ARG A 27 -31.39 18.22 46.39
C ARG A 27 -30.24 19.22 46.29
N LEU A 28 -30.46 20.38 46.88
CA LEU A 28 -29.54 21.50 46.97
C LEU A 28 -28.79 21.47 48.32
N PHE A 29 -27.52 21.89 48.28
CA PHE A 29 -26.66 22.41 49.36
C PHE A 29 -26.27 21.51 50.55
N PHE A 30 -24.95 21.29 50.69
CA PHE A 30 -24.14 21.60 51.88
C PHE A 30 -22.64 21.55 51.48
N LEU A 31 -21.90 22.66 51.70
CA LEU A 31 -20.43 22.71 51.85
C LEU A 31 -20.14 22.61 53.35
N PRO A 32 -18.99 22.06 53.80
CA PRO A 32 -17.85 22.96 54.06
C PRO A 32 -16.43 22.37 53.87
N GLU A 33 -15.50 23.32 53.89
CA GLU A 33 -14.12 23.29 54.39
C GLU A 33 -12.97 22.64 53.60
N THR A 34 -11.87 23.38 53.68
CA THR A 34 -10.57 23.30 53.03
C THR A 34 -9.67 22.21 53.59
N THR A 35 -8.96 21.47 52.74
CA THR A 35 -7.64 20.91 53.07
C THR A 35 -6.76 20.78 51.82
N ASP A 36 -5.66 21.52 51.91
CA ASP A 36 -4.30 21.15 51.54
C ASP A 36 -3.86 21.13 50.07
N MET A 37 -2.86 21.99 49.81
CA MET A 37 -2.04 21.97 48.61
C MET A 37 -0.83 21.06 48.89
N SER A 38 -0.85 19.83 48.38
CA SER A 38 0.33 18.96 48.35
C SER A 38 0.72 18.61 46.91
N GLU A 39 1.86 19.17 46.49
CA GLU A 39 2.90 18.70 45.55
C GLU A 39 2.58 17.93 44.24
N PRO A 40 3.43 18.07 43.21
CA PRO A 40 3.18 17.56 41.88
C PRO A 40 3.36 16.04 41.79
N THR A 41 2.26 15.35 41.53
CA THR A 41 2.12 14.10 40.76
C THR A 41 3.37 13.23 40.67
N GLU A 42 3.56 12.39 41.68
CA GLU A 42 4.40 11.19 41.58
C GLU A 42 3.84 10.30 40.46
N THR A 43 4.62 10.07 39.41
CA THR A 43 4.23 9.19 38.30
C THR A 43 4.28 7.75 38.80
N THR A 44 3.14 7.22 39.24
CA THR A 44 3.00 5.81 39.59
C THR A 44 3.50 4.96 38.41
N PRO A 45 4.47 4.04 38.61
CA PRO A 45 4.96 3.18 37.56
C PRO A 45 3.79 2.38 36.97
N LEU A 46 3.60 2.50 35.65
CA LEU A 46 2.55 1.78 34.96
C LEU A 46 2.77 0.27 35.17
N SER A 47 1.70 -0.48 35.50
CA SER A 47 1.83 -1.93 35.60
C SER A 47 2.30 -2.53 34.27
N PRO A 48 3.03 -3.65 34.26
CA PRO A 48 3.52 -4.28 33.03
C PRO A 48 2.42 -4.53 31.99
N GLU A 49 1.21 -4.87 32.45
CA GLU A 49 0.02 -5.05 31.60
C GLU A 49 -0.46 -3.73 30.98
N GLY A 50 -0.45 -2.63 31.74
CA GLY A 50 -0.81 -1.30 31.22
C GLY A 50 0.17 -0.77 30.18
N GLU A 51 1.45 -1.13 30.31
CA GLU A 51 2.49 -0.76 29.34
C GLU A 51 2.35 -1.55 28.03
N GLU A 52 2.12 -2.87 28.09
CA GLU A 52 1.87 -3.73 26.91
C GLU A 52 0.63 -3.24 26.12
N ASP A 53 -0.46 -2.91 26.81
CA ASP A 53 -1.67 -2.37 26.19
C ASP A 53 -1.45 -1.00 25.52
N THR A 54 -0.65 -0.14 26.16
CA THR A 54 -0.30 1.18 25.62
C THR A 54 0.58 1.07 24.37
N GLN A 55 1.56 0.16 24.38
CA GLN A 55 2.43 -0.10 23.24
C GLN A 55 1.65 -0.69 22.05
N ALA A 56 0.79 -1.68 22.30
CA ALA A 56 -0.06 -2.28 21.26
C ALA A 56 -0.98 -1.25 20.61
N LEU A 57 -1.55 -0.32 21.41
CA LEU A 57 -2.35 0.78 20.89
C LEU A 57 -1.54 1.75 20.02
N ARG A 58 -0.31 2.09 20.42
CA ARG A 58 0.59 2.96 19.65
C ARG A 58 0.93 2.33 18.29
N ILE A 59 1.28 1.04 18.28
CA ILE A 59 1.58 0.30 17.05
C ILE A 59 0.35 0.26 16.14
N ALA A 60 -0.84 -0.05 16.67
CA ALA A 60 -2.07 -0.07 15.87
C ALA A 60 -2.40 1.29 15.23
N LYS A 61 -2.17 2.38 15.96
CA LYS A 61 -2.30 3.74 15.42
C LYS A 61 -1.30 3.99 14.30
N LEU A 62 -0.03 3.61 14.49
CA LEU A 62 1.01 3.77 13.47
C LEU A 62 0.71 2.95 12.21
N GLN A 63 0.20 1.72 12.35
CA GLN A 63 -0.22 0.89 11.22
C GLN A 63 -1.40 1.51 10.46
N THR A 64 -2.33 2.17 11.17
CA THR A 64 -3.42 2.91 10.54
C THR A 64 -2.89 4.08 9.71
N TRP A 65 -1.96 4.87 10.27
CA TRP A 65 -1.30 5.95 9.54
C TRP A 65 -0.47 5.46 8.36
N ALA A 66 0.23 4.33 8.50
CA ALA A 66 0.98 3.71 7.42
C ALA A 66 0.04 3.29 6.27
N CYS A 67 -1.15 2.77 6.58
CA CYS A 67 -2.15 2.47 5.57
C CYS A 67 -2.62 3.72 4.81
N VAL A 68 -2.91 4.83 5.52
CA VAL A 68 -3.25 6.11 4.89
C VAL A 68 -2.11 6.60 4.01
N GLY A 69 -0.88 6.58 4.55
CA GLY A 69 0.33 6.96 3.83
C GLY A 69 0.54 6.13 2.56
N ALA A 70 0.33 4.82 2.60
CA ALA A 70 0.45 3.95 1.43
C ALA A 70 -0.50 4.39 0.29
N HIS A 71 -1.74 4.78 0.60
CA HIS A 71 -2.67 5.28 -0.42
C HIS A 71 -2.27 6.67 -0.96
N VAL A 72 -1.75 7.55 -0.10
CA VAL A 72 -1.22 8.85 -0.55
C VAL A 72 -0.06 8.65 -1.52
N TRP A 73 0.86 7.75 -1.21
CA TRP A 73 1.99 7.43 -2.10
C TRP A 73 1.56 6.66 -3.36
N ALA A 74 0.47 5.88 -3.31
CA ALA A 74 -0.14 5.31 -4.51
C ALA A 74 -0.63 6.40 -5.47
N ILE A 75 -1.30 7.43 -4.95
CA ILE A 75 -1.75 8.58 -5.74
C ILE A 75 -0.54 9.34 -6.30
N ALA A 76 0.49 9.57 -5.49
CA ALA A 76 1.73 10.21 -5.94
C ALA A 76 2.41 9.42 -7.07
N ALA A 77 2.45 8.08 -6.99
CA ALA A 77 2.96 7.20 -8.04
C ALA A 77 2.13 7.33 -9.33
N LEU A 78 0.80 7.29 -9.24
CA LEU A 78 -0.09 7.45 -10.41
C LEU A 78 0.08 8.82 -11.09
N VAL A 79 0.18 9.89 -10.30
CA VAL A 79 0.41 11.24 -10.83
C VAL A 79 1.77 11.33 -11.50
N SER A 80 2.82 10.82 -10.87
CA SER A 80 4.19 10.87 -11.40
C SER A 80 4.32 10.09 -12.70
N GLU A 81 3.76 8.88 -12.77
CA GLU A 81 3.69 8.07 -13.99
C GLU A 81 2.84 8.75 -15.07
N GLY A 82 1.70 9.34 -14.71
CA GLY A 82 0.86 10.07 -15.66
C GLY A 82 1.57 11.26 -16.30
N VAL A 83 2.35 12.02 -15.50
CA VAL A 83 3.21 13.10 -15.99
C VAL A 83 4.28 12.56 -16.93
N TRP A 84 4.98 11.49 -16.53
CA TRP A 84 6.01 10.85 -17.37
C TRP A 84 5.44 10.34 -18.69
N PHE A 85 4.30 9.66 -18.65
CA PHE A 85 3.59 9.15 -19.83
C PHE A 85 3.20 10.27 -20.80
N ALA A 86 2.70 11.40 -20.28
CA ALA A 86 2.34 12.57 -21.10
C ALA A 86 3.56 13.20 -21.78
N GLN A 87 4.68 13.34 -21.05
CA GLN A 87 5.94 13.90 -21.57
C GLN A 87 6.52 13.06 -22.73
N HIS A 88 6.36 11.74 -22.70
CA HIS A 88 6.98 10.81 -23.66
C HIS A 88 6.06 10.39 -24.81
N ARG A 89 5.12 11.24 -25.21
CA ARG A 89 4.13 10.95 -26.27
C ARG A 89 3.39 9.63 -26.03
N GLY A 90 2.98 9.40 -24.78
CA GLY A 90 2.45 8.13 -24.24
C GLY A 90 1.62 7.28 -25.19
N ILE A 91 0.58 7.84 -25.82
CA ILE A 91 -0.33 7.09 -26.70
C ILE A 91 0.36 6.57 -27.98
N LYS A 92 1.33 7.31 -28.51
CA LYS A 92 1.99 6.98 -29.79
C LYS A 92 3.05 5.89 -29.64
N ASN A 93 3.61 5.72 -28.44
CA ASN A 93 4.62 4.71 -28.17
C ASN A 93 3.99 3.55 -27.40
N VAL A 94 3.85 2.39 -28.06
CA VAL A 94 3.23 1.21 -27.46
C VAL A 94 3.93 0.79 -26.17
N PHE A 95 5.26 0.93 -26.08
CA PHE A 95 6.01 0.56 -24.88
C PHE A 95 5.55 1.33 -23.64
N ASN A 96 5.14 2.60 -23.77
CA ASN A 96 4.81 3.44 -22.62
C ASN A 96 3.55 2.93 -21.87
N TRP A 97 2.75 2.05 -22.47
CA TRP A 97 1.67 1.36 -21.77
C TRP A 97 2.19 0.36 -20.73
N HIS A 98 3.38 -0.20 -20.91
CA HIS A 98 3.97 -1.14 -19.97
C HIS A 98 4.14 -0.54 -18.56
N PRO A 99 4.94 0.53 -18.35
CA PRO A 99 5.11 1.12 -17.02
C PRO A 99 3.78 1.64 -16.45
N LEU A 100 2.95 2.30 -17.27
CA LEU A 100 1.65 2.83 -16.84
C LEU A 100 0.74 1.73 -16.26
N LEU A 101 0.56 0.64 -17.01
CA LEU A 101 -0.32 -0.45 -16.60
C LEU A 101 0.25 -1.19 -15.38
N MET A 102 1.57 -1.32 -15.26
CA MET A 102 2.21 -1.92 -14.08
C MET A 102 2.04 -1.05 -12.84
N VAL A 103 2.16 0.28 -12.94
CA VAL A 103 1.91 1.21 -11.81
C VAL A 103 0.46 1.17 -11.37
N VAL A 104 -0.49 1.22 -12.32
CA VAL A 104 -1.93 1.12 -12.01
C VAL A 104 -2.24 -0.23 -11.34
N GLY A 105 -1.70 -1.32 -11.88
CA GLY A 105 -1.86 -2.66 -11.30
C GLY A 105 -1.28 -2.78 -9.89
N PHE A 106 -0.10 -2.21 -9.64
CA PHE A 106 0.52 -2.21 -8.31
C PHE A 106 -0.28 -1.38 -7.28
N CYS A 107 -0.98 -0.33 -7.72
CA CYS A 107 -1.93 0.39 -6.87
C CYS A 107 -3.13 -0.48 -6.48
N PHE A 108 -3.70 -1.25 -7.41
CA PHE A 108 -4.74 -2.23 -7.10
C PHE A 108 -4.24 -3.33 -6.16
N MET A 109 -3.02 -3.84 -6.36
CA MET A 109 -2.38 -4.78 -5.44
C MET A 109 -2.28 -4.20 -4.03
N THR A 110 -1.96 -2.90 -3.90
CA THR A 110 -1.86 -2.20 -2.60
C THR A 110 -3.21 -2.19 -1.88
N VAL A 111 -4.28 -1.78 -2.57
CA VAL A 111 -5.66 -1.78 -2.03
C VAL A 111 -6.09 -3.20 -1.64
N SER A 112 -5.86 -4.19 -2.50
CA SER A 112 -6.20 -5.58 -2.24
C SER A 112 -5.44 -6.17 -1.06
N THR A 113 -4.16 -5.84 -0.91
CA THR A 113 -3.32 -6.33 0.20
C THR A 113 -3.75 -5.72 1.53
N LEU A 114 -4.13 -4.45 1.54
CA LEU A 114 -4.59 -3.74 2.75
C LEU A 114 -6.04 -4.07 3.14
N SER A 115 -6.81 -4.70 2.25
CA SER A 115 -8.25 -4.92 2.42
C SER A 115 -8.66 -5.57 3.74
N PHE A 116 -7.90 -6.55 4.22
CA PHE A 116 -8.19 -7.26 5.47
C PHE A 116 -7.84 -6.49 6.74
N LYS A 117 -6.95 -5.49 6.64
CA LYS A 117 -6.48 -4.66 7.77
C LYS A 117 -7.23 -3.34 7.86
N HIS A 118 -7.43 -2.67 6.73
CA HIS A 118 -7.97 -1.31 6.69
C HIS A 118 -9.50 -1.27 6.70
N TYR A 119 -10.15 -2.11 5.89
CA TYR A 119 -11.61 -2.07 5.73
C TYR A 119 -12.33 -2.96 6.75
N SER A 120 -11.90 -2.94 8.02
CA SER A 120 -12.42 -3.83 9.06
C SER A 120 -13.91 -3.62 9.37
N CYS A 121 -14.49 -2.49 8.96
CA CYS A 121 -15.92 -2.21 9.02
C CYS A 121 -16.75 -3.00 8.00
N MET A 122 -16.12 -3.52 6.94
CA MET A 122 -16.77 -4.31 5.91
C MET A 122 -16.89 -5.78 6.32
N SER A 123 -17.91 -6.47 5.78
CA SER A 123 -18.06 -7.91 5.96
C SER A 123 -16.81 -8.64 5.48
N ARG A 124 -16.54 -9.81 6.08
CA ARG A 124 -15.38 -10.63 5.70
C ARG A 124 -15.44 -11.04 4.22
N ASP A 125 -16.63 -11.34 3.72
CA ASP A 125 -16.84 -11.73 2.33
C ASP A 125 -16.60 -10.56 1.38
N LEU A 126 -17.04 -9.35 1.72
CA LEU A 126 -16.74 -8.17 0.90
C LEU A 126 -15.23 -7.90 0.82
N ARG A 127 -14.50 -7.96 1.95
CA ARG A 127 -13.04 -7.79 1.95
C ARG A 127 -12.32 -8.83 1.10
N LYS A 128 -12.80 -10.07 1.15
CA LYS A 128 -12.28 -11.17 0.36
C LYS A 128 -12.53 -10.98 -1.14
N THR A 129 -13.72 -10.49 -1.50
CA THR A 129 -14.05 -10.12 -2.88
C THR A 129 -13.17 -8.96 -3.35
N LEU A 130 -13.02 -7.90 -2.56
CA LEU A 130 -12.14 -6.77 -2.88
C LEU A 130 -10.69 -7.23 -3.09
N HIS A 131 -10.18 -8.08 -2.19
CA HIS A 131 -8.87 -8.70 -2.34
C HIS A 131 -8.77 -9.42 -3.69
N GLY A 132 -9.63 -10.41 -3.93
CA GLY A 132 -9.60 -11.25 -5.13
C GLY A 132 -9.76 -10.45 -6.43
N VAL A 133 -10.70 -9.50 -6.49
CA VAL A 133 -10.96 -8.67 -7.67
C VAL A 133 -9.77 -7.77 -7.99
N GLY A 134 -9.19 -7.08 -7.01
CA GLY A 134 -8.06 -6.19 -7.30
C GLY A 134 -6.81 -6.95 -7.74
N TRP A 135 -6.57 -8.16 -7.21
CA TRP A 135 -5.56 -9.04 -7.80
C TRP A 135 -5.97 -9.48 -9.21
N PHE A 136 -7.20 -9.91 -9.47
CA PHE A 136 -7.63 -10.27 -10.83
C PHE A 136 -7.45 -9.14 -11.86
N ILE A 137 -7.72 -7.88 -11.47
CA ILE A 137 -7.43 -6.70 -12.30
C ILE A 137 -5.94 -6.64 -12.67
N MET A 138 -5.02 -6.95 -11.75
CA MET A 138 -3.58 -7.01 -12.02
C MET A 138 -3.24 -8.05 -13.11
N ILE A 139 -3.93 -9.20 -13.20
CA ILE A 139 -3.73 -10.16 -14.31
C ILE A 139 -4.01 -9.51 -15.65
N ILE A 140 -5.16 -8.82 -15.75
CA ILE A 140 -5.59 -8.17 -16.99
C ILE A 140 -4.57 -7.09 -17.39
N LEU A 141 -4.25 -6.18 -16.45
CA LEU A 141 -3.32 -5.08 -16.71
C LEU A 141 -1.91 -5.59 -17.02
N GLY A 142 -1.41 -6.58 -16.28
CA GLY A 142 -0.10 -7.19 -16.50
C GLY A 142 -0.01 -7.89 -17.84
N THR A 143 -1.08 -8.56 -18.28
CA THR A 143 -1.14 -9.19 -19.62
C THR A 143 -1.06 -8.13 -20.72
N LEU A 144 -1.85 -7.06 -20.61
CA LEU A 144 -1.81 -5.94 -21.57
C LEU A 144 -0.43 -5.25 -21.59
N ALA A 145 0.19 -5.08 -20.42
CA ALA A 145 1.52 -4.51 -20.28
C ALA A 145 2.60 -5.39 -20.94
N MET A 146 2.50 -6.72 -20.83
CA MET A 146 3.41 -7.65 -21.52
C MET A 146 3.19 -7.65 -23.03
N LEU A 147 1.94 -7.61 -23.49
CA LEU A 147 1.62 -7.47 -24.91
C LEU A 147 2.23 -6.20 -25.50
N ALA A 148 2.23 -5.10 -24.74
CA ALA A 148 2.89 -3.85 -25.15
C ALA A 148 4.41 -4.04 -25.36
N VAL A 149 5.11 -4.70 -24.43
CA VAL A 149 6.56 -4.97 -24.55
C VAL A 149 6.85 -5.86 -25.77
N VAL A 150 6.13 -6.98 -25.90
CA VAL A 150 6.31 -7.91 -27.02
C VAL A 150 6.03 -7.23 -28.36
N THR A 151 4.96 -6.44 -28.43
CA THR A 151 4.62 -5.69 -29.66
C THR A 151 5.72 -4.68 -30.01
N GLN A 152 6.30 -4.01 -29.02
CA GLN A 152 7.39 -3.06 -29.26
C GLN A 152 8.65 -3.76 -29.79
N HIS A 153 9.07 -4.86 -29.16
CA HIS A 153 10.25 -5.65 -29.54
C HIS A 153 10.05 -6.40 -30.87
N ASN A 154 8.81 -6.66 -31.29
CA ASN A 154 8.55 -7.22 -32.61
C ASN A 154 8.59 -6.15 -33.72
N ARG A 155 8.30 -4.88 -33.39
CA ARG A 155 8.37 -3.75 -34.33
C ARG A 155 9.79 -3.21 -34.53
N HIS A 156 10.65 -3.38 -33.53
CA HIS A 156 12.04 -2.97 -33.54
C HIS A 156 12.85 -4.17 -33.06
N PRO A 157 13.89 -4.65 -33.77
CA PRO A 157 14.57 -5.91 -33.50
C PRO A 157 15.41 -5.88 -32.20
N TYR A 158 14.73 -5.73 -31.06
CA TYR A 158 15.30 -5.73 -29.72
C TYR A 158 15.29 -7.15 -29.18
N ALA A 159 16.41 -7.58 -28.60
CA ALA A 159 16.48 -8.86 -27.92
C ALA A 159 15.52 -8.87 -26.71
N HIS A 160 14.80 -9.98 -26.53
CA HIS A 160 13.99 -10.22 -25.34
C HIS A 160 14.85 -10.79 -24.20
N MET A 161 14.43 -10.56 -22.95
CA MET A 161 14.95 -11.26 -21.77
C MET A 161 16.46 -11.09 -21.52
N VAL A 162 17.02 -9.91 -21.81
CA VAL A 162 18.45 -9.63 -21.59
C VAL A 162 18.71 -9.00 -20.22
N SER A 163 17.78 -8.18 -19.73
CA SER A 163 17.98 -7.37 -18.52
C SER A 163 17.59 -8.11 -17.24
N LEU A 164 18.21 -7.76 -16.11
CA LEU A 164 17.82 -8.30 -14.80
C LEU A 164 16.34 -8.01 -14.48
N HIS A 165 15.83 -6.84 -14.86
CA HIS A 165 14.42 -6.49 -14.76
C HIS A 165 13.53 -7.52 -15.47
N SER A 166 13.87 -7.91 -16.70
CA SER A 166 13.07 -8.88 -17.46
C SER A 166 13.09 -10.29 -16.84
N TRP A 167 14.24 -10.77 -16.34
CA TRP A 167 14.35 -12.07 -15.65
C TRP A 167 13.56 -12.10 -14.34
N MET A 168 13.75 -11.09 -13.48
CA MET A 168 13.00 -10.99 -12.23
C MET A 168 11.51 -10.74 -12.49
N GLY A 169 11.17 -10.01 -13.55
CA GLY A 169 9.79 -9.79 -13.98
C GLY A 169 9.10 -11.10 -14.37
N LEU A 170 9.74 -11.95 -15.17
CA LEU A 170 9.21 -13.26 -15.51
C LEU A 170 9.01 -14.14 -14.28
N PHE A 171 10.01 -14.20 -13.38
CA PHE A 171 9.87 -14.91 -12.12
C PHE A 171 8.67 -14.40 -11.30
N THR A 172 8.50 -13.09 -11.21
CA THR A 172 7.40 -12.45 -10.48
C THR A 172 6.04 -12.79 -11.07
N VAL A 173 5.91 -12.77 -12.40
CA VAL A 173 4.66 -13.16 -13.09
C VAL A 173 4.33 -14.63 -12.80
N LEU A 174 5.29 -15.54 -12.90
CA LEU A 174 5.07 -16.96 -12.61
C LEU A 174 4.67 -17.18 -11.15
N PHE A 175 5.39 -16.55 -10.22
CA PHE A 175 5.09 -16.63 -8.79
C PHE A 175 3.71 -16.08 -8.47
N TYR A 176 3.34 -14.96 -9.11
CA TYR A 176 2.02 -14.36 -8.99
C TYR A 176 0.90 -15.28 -9.48
N LEU A 177 1.05 -15.90 -10.65
CA LEU A 177 0.03 -16.80 -11.20
C LEU A 177 -0.19 -18.00 -10.27
N VAL A 178 0.88 -18.62 -9.76
CA VAL A 178 0.79 -19.70 -8.77
C VAL A 178 0.01 -19.20 -7.54
N GLN A 179 0.40 -18.07 -6.98
CA GLN A 179 -0.26 -17.51 -5.79
C GLN A 179 -1.74 -17.20 -6.03
N PHE A 180 -2.08 -16.63 -7.19
CA PHE A 180 -3.45 -16.29 -7.55
C PHE A 180 -4.33 -17.52 -7.74
N PHE A 181 -3.85 -18.54 -8.47
CA PHE A 181 -4.63 -19.75 -8.73
C PHE A 181 -4.82 -20.58 -7.47
N PHE A 182 -3.79 -20.78 -6.64
CA PHE A 182 -3.93 -21.48 -5.36
C PHE A 182 -4.82 -20.71 -4.38
N GLY A 183 -4.68 -19.39 -4.32
CA GLY A 183 -5.55 -18.53 -3.51
C GLY A 183 -7.01 -18.58 -3.95
N THR A 184 -7.27 -18.53 -5.25
CA THR A 184 -8.63 -18.61 -5.83
C THR A 184 -9.22 -20.00 -5.68
N TYR A 185 -8.42 -21.05 -5.85
CA TYR A 185 -8.86 -22.43 -5.62
C TYR A 185 -9.29 -22.63 -4.15
N ALA A 186 -8.44 -22.24 -3.20
CA ALA A 186 -8.70 -22.48 -1.78
C ALA A 186 -9.74 -21.53 -1.17
N TYR A 187 -9.75 -20.27 -1.62
CA TYR A 187 -10.55 -19.22 -1.00
C TYR A 187 -11.59 -18.63 -1.95
N GLY A 188 -11.49 -18.71 -3.26
CA GLY A 188 -12.39 -18.01 -4.20
C GLY A 188 -13.87 -18.41 -4.17
N GLY A 189 -14.23 -19.53 -3.53
CA GLY A 189 -15.63 -19.96 -3.38
C GLY A 189 -16.20 -20.71 -4.59
N LEU A 190 -15.42 -20.86 -5.67
CA LEU A 190 -15.78 -21.61 -6.88
C LEU A 190 -15.79 -23.13 -6.64
N PHE A 191 -15.05 -23.62 -5.64
CA PHE A 191 -14.91 -25.03 -5.33
C PHE A 191 -15.52 -25.33 -3.96
N PRO A 192 -16.69 -26.01 -3.89
CA PRO A 192 -17.41 -26.21 -2.63
C PRO A 192 -16.69 -27.17 -1.68
N ASN A 193 -15.87 -28.10 -2.20
CA ASN A 193 -15.34 -29.24 -1.45
C ASN A 193 -13.85 -29.14 -1.09
N VAL A 194 -13.29 -27.93 -1.00
CA VAL A 194 -11.89 -27.78 -0.57
C VAL A 194 -11.78 -28.02 0.94
N SER A 195 -10.93 -28.97 1.33
CA SER A 195 -10.78 -29.39 2.73
C SER A 195 -10.37 -28.24 3.66
N ILE A 196 -10.93 -28.22 4.87
CA ILE A 196 -10.64 -27.19 5.88
C ILE A 196 -9.16 -27.25 6.28
N GLU A 197 -8.61 -28.46 6.39
CA GLU A 197 -7.21 -28.68 6.75
C GLU A 197 -6.26 -28.09 5.70
N PHE A 198 -6.53 -28.32 4.42
CA PHE A 198 -5.74 -27.72 3.33
C PHE A 198 -5.78 -26.19 3.38
N LYS A 199 -6.96 -25.60 3.60
CA LYS A 199 -7.11 -24.13 3.73
C LYS A 199 -6.31 -23.58 4.92
N LYS A 200 -6.29 -24.28 6.05
CA LYS A 200 -5.52 -23.85 7.23
C LYS A 200 -4.02 -23.87 6.93
N ASN A 201 -3.53 -24.95 6.35
CA ASN A 201 -2.11 -25.11 6.03
C ASN A 201 -1.63 -24.14 4.95
N LEU A 202 -2.46 -23.91 3.91
CA LEU A 202 -2.14 -22.96 2.85
C LEU A 202 -2.17 -21.50 3.34
N MET A 203 -2.89 -21.16 4.40
CA MET A 203 -3.05 -19.77 4.85
C MET A 203 -1.72 -19.12 5.23
N ALA A 204 -0.83 -19.83 5.92
CA ALA A 204 0.47 -19.32 6.31
C ALA A 204 1.33 -19.00 5.07
N PHE A 205 1.41 -19.96 4.14
CA PHE A 205 2.09 -19.78 2.86
C PHE A 205 1.49 -18.65 2.03
N HIS A 206 0.16 -18.59 1.92
CA HIS A 206 -0.50 -17.54 1.15
C HIS A 206 -0.19 -16.15 1.70
N LYS A 207 -0.19 -15.96 3.02
CA LYS A 207 0.18 -14.68 3.64
C LYS A 207 1.65 -14.32 3.38
N TRP A 208 2.56 -15.27 3.64
CA TRP A 208 4.00 -15.04 3.50
C TRP A 208 4.42 -14.82 2.04
N CYS A 209 3.98 -15.70 1.12
CA CYS A 209 4.21 -15.54 -0.30
C CYS A 209 3.56 -14.27 -0.84
N GLY A 210 2.38 -13.88 -0.34
CA GLY A 210 1.65 -12.71 -0.82
C GLY A 210 2.39 -11.41 -0.54
N ILE A 211 2.89 -11.22 0.68
CA ILE A 211 3.68 -10.02 0.99
C ILE A 211 5.05 -10.05 0.31
N THR A 212 5.69 -11.22 0.22
CA THR A 212 6.97 -11.40 -0.48
C THR A 212 6.82 -11.05 -1.96
N LEU A 213 5.77 -11.54 -2.62
CA LEU A 213 5.46 -11.22 -4.00
C LEU A 213 5.26 -9.71 -4.18
N TYR A 214 4.48 -9.07 -3.31
CA TYR A 214 4.25 -7.63 -3.38
C TYR A 214 5.57 -6.83 -3.26
N GLN A 215 6.50 -7.25 -2.40
CA GLN A 215 7.83 -6.63 -2.30
C GLN A 215 8.69 -6.87 -3.55
N ILE A 216 8.72 -8.10 -4.08
CA ILE A 216 9.47 -8.41 -5.30
C ILE A 216 8.92 -7.60 -6.48
N THR A 217 7.60 -7.44 -6.60
CA THR A 217 6.98 -6.58 -7.62
C THR A 217 7.51 -5.15 -7.52
N ALA A 218 7.59 -4.57 -6.30
CA ALA A 218 8.15 -3.23 -6.11
C ALA A 218 9.61 -3.16 -6.57
N VAL A 219 10.45 -4.15 -6.22
CA VAL A 219 11.85 -4.23 -6.66
C VAL A 219 11.95 -4.31 -8.18
N VAL A 220 11.14 -5.16 -8.83
CA VAL A 220 11.11 -5.28 -10.29
C VAL A 220 10.71 -3.97 -10.96
N MET A 221 9.75 -3.24 -10.40
CA MET A 221 9.36 -1.92 -10.90
C MET A 221 10.52 -0.91 -10.77
N LEU A 222 11.23 -0.89 -9.63
CA LEU A 222 12.41 -0.04 -9.45
C LEU A 222 13.52 -0.36 -10.47
N LEU A 223 13.78 -1.65 -10.71
CA LEU A 223 14.72 -2.08 -11.74
C LEU A 223 14.28 -1.63 -13.15
N GLY A 224 12.99 -1.70 -13.45
CA GLY A 224 12.43 -1.27 -14.73
C GLY A 224 12.52 0.25 -14.93
N ILE A 225 12.30 1.02 -13.87
CA ILE A 225 12.49 2.49 -13.88
C ILE A 225 13.95 2.81 -14.17
N GLN A 226 14.89 2.21 -13.43
CA GLN A 226 16.32 2.44 -13.60
C GLN A 226 16.82 2.03 -15.00
N GLU A 227 16.34 0.88 -15.51
CA GLU A 227 16.63 0.46 -16.88
C GLU A 227 16.10 1.46 -17.91
N LYS A 228 14.87 1.97 -17.70
CA LYS A 228 14.27 2.93 -18.62
C LYS A 228 14.98 4.29 -18.61
N GLU A 229 15.43 4.75 -17.46
CA GLU A 229 16.24 5.97 -17.31
C GLU A 229 17.52 5.90 -18.14
N GLY A 230 18.19 4.74 -18.14
CA GLY A 230 19.38 4.49 -18.97
C GLY A 230 19.11 4.50 -20.49
N PHE A 231 17.85 4.46 -20.92
CA PHE A 231 17.46 4.55 -22.33
C PHE A 231 16.90 5.92 -22.72
N LEU A 232 16.86 6.89 -21.79
CA LEU A 232 16.44 8.25 -22.11
C LEU A 232 17.55 8.99 -22.86
N PRO A 233 17.24 9.89 -23.82
CA PRO A 233 18.26 10.63 -24.57
C PRO A 233 19.20 11.47 -23.69
N THR A 234 18.74 11.86 -22.51
CA THR A 234 19.49 12.67 -21.54
C THR A 234 20.35 11.82 -20.60
N ASN A 235 20.22 10.49 -20.62
CA ASN A 235 20.86 9.54 -19.69
C ASN A 235 20.71 9.90 -18.20
N CYS A 236 19.76 10.77 -17.86
CA CYS A 236 19.63 11.39 -16.54
C CYS A 236 20.88 12.10 -16.01
N GLU A 237 21.75 12.55 -16.92
CA GLU A 237 22.97 13.27 -16.59
C GLU A 237 22.81 14.80 -16.71
N TYR A 238 23.62 15.54 -15.96
CA TYR A 238 23.79 16.98 -16.12
C TYR A 238 25.27 17.36 -15.95
N HIS A 239 25.71 18.37 -16.68
CA HIS A 239 27.11 18.79 -16.64
C HIS A 239 27.45 19.59 -15.38
N ILE A 240 28.56 19.20 -14.74
CA ILE A 240 29.21 19.93 -13.65
C ILE A 240 30.60 20.40 -14.10
N THR A 241 30.96 21.63 -13.79
CA THR A 241 32.25 22.24 -14.17
C THR A 241 33.32 22.11 -13.08
N GLN A 242 32.92 21.77 -11.86
CA GLN A 242 33.78 21.60 -10.69
C GLN A 242 33.28 20.42 -9.87
N ALA A 243 34.20 19.74 -9.18
CA ALA A 243 33.85 18.65 -8.27
C ALA A 243 32.93 19.16 -7.14
N GLN A 244 31.86 18.43 -6.86
CA GLN A 244 30.95 18.75 -5.77
C GLN A 244 31.53 18.23 -4.45
N THR A 245 32.33 19.05 -3.77
CA THR A 245 33.11 18.67 -2.59
C THR A 245 32.31 18.64 -1.29
N ASN A 246 31.09 19.17 -1.28
CA ASN A 246 30.18 19.07 -0.14
C ASN A 246 28.74 18.78 -0.58
N ILE A 247 27.97 18.19 0.33
CA ILE A 247 26.62 17.69 0.06
C ILE A 247 25.62 18.81 -0.26
N PHE A 248 25.81 20.02 0.29
CA PHE A 248 24.91 21.15 0.02
C PHE A 248 24.99 21.62 -1.43
N VAL A 249 26.18 21.61 -2.03
CA VAL A 249 26.36 21.90 -3.46
C VAL A 249 25.69 20.84 -4.32
N SER A 250 25.73 19.56 -3.93
CA SER A 250 25.00 18.49 -4.63
C SER A 250 23.49 18.69 -4.57
N PHE A 251 22.93 18.99 -3.38
CA PHE A 251 21.50 19.29 -3.23
C PHE A 251 21.08 20.51 -4.03
N ALA A 252 21.90 21.56 -4.04
CA ALA A 252 21.66 22.76 -4.82
C ALA A 252 21.61 22.47 -6.33
N ASN A 253 22.20 21.39 -6.83
CA ASN A 253 22.19 21.04 -8.25
C ASN A 253 21.07 20.09 -8.67
N LEU A 254 20.23 19.59 -7.76
CA LEU A 254 19.14 18.67 -8.10
C LEU A 254 18.13 19.27 -9.10
N TYR A 255 17.98 20.60 -9.14
CA TYR A 255 17.09 21.25 -10.13
C TYR A 255 17.55 21.04 -11.57
N ARG A 256 18.85 20.78 -11.80
CA ARG A 256 19.47 20.57 -13.12
C ARG A 256 19.17 19.20 -13.72
N ILE A 257 18.70 18.24 -12.92
CA ILE A 257 18.29 16.93 -13.42
C ILE A 257 17.18 17.13 -14.46
N PRO A 258 17.22 16.45 -15.63
CA PRO A 258 16.17 16.50 -16.63
C PRO A 258 14.79 16.21 -16.06
N ALA A 259 13.75 16.84 -16.63
CA ALA A 259 12.39 16.75 -16.10
C ALA A 259 11.84 15.31 -16.11
N GLU A 260 12.15 14.56 -17.16
CA GLU A 260 11.80 13.15 -17.33
C GLU A 260 12.42 12.24 -16.27
N CYS A 261 13.64 12.53 -15.83
CA CYS A 261 14.32 11.77 -14.79
C CYS A 261 13.83 12.16 -13.40
N LYS A 262 13.49 13.44 -13.20
CA LYS A 262 12.85 13.88 -11.96
C LYS A 262 11.50 13.18 -11.73
N SER A 263 10.66 13.05 -12.76
CA SER A 263 9.39 12.32 -12.63
C SER A 263 9.60 10.83 -12.37
N ALA A 264 10.58 10.20 -13.04
CA ALA A 264 10.96 8.81 -12.80
C ALA A 264 11.51 8.55 -11.38
N HIS A 265 12.37 9.42 -10.85
CA HIS A 265 12.84 9.35 -9.46
C HIS A 265 11.71 9.48 -8.44
N VAL A 266 10.78 10.43 -8.64
CA VAL A 266 9.62 10.60 -7.75
C VAL A 266 8.72 9.37 -7.80
N LEU A 267 8.52 8.79 -8.99
CA LEU A 267 7.78 7.54 -9.14
C LEU A 267 8.46 6.39 -8.37
N GLY A 268 9.77 6.19 -8.55
CA GLY A 268 10.53 5.16 -7.86
C GLY A 268 10.48 5.31 -6.34
N PHE A 269 10.71 6.52 -5.83
CA PHE A 269 10.59 6.81 -4.41
C PHE A 269 9.18 6.54 -3.88
N SER A 270 8.15 6.93 -4.63
CA SER A 270 6.75 6.69 -4.27
C SER A 270 6.44 5.19 -4.17
N ILE A 271 6.90 4.38 -5.13
CA ILE A 271 6.75 2.92 -5.12
C ILE A 271 7.44 2.31 -3.91
N LEU A 272 8.67 2.73 -3.61
CA LEU A 272 9.43 2.22 -2.46
C LEU A 272 8.73 2.54 -1.14
N VAL A 273 8.34 3.80 -0.91
CA VAL A 273 7.67 4.21 0.33
C VAL A 273 6.31 3.54 0.46
N MET A 274 5.51 3.51 -0.60
CA MET A 274 4.24 2.78 -0.63
C MET A 274 4.43 1.31 -0.24
N SER A 275 5.48 0.67 -0.78
CA SER A 275 5.77 -0.73 -0.52
C SER A 275 6.11 -1.00 0.95
N VAL A 276 6.99 -0.18 1.53
CA VAL A 276 7.40 -0.28 2.94
C VAL A 276 6.22 -0.04 3.88
N LEU A 277 5.44 1.02 3.63
CA LEU A 277 4.27 1.35 4.45
C LEU A 277 3.20 0.26 4.39
N THR A 278 2.97 -0.33 3.21
CA THR A 278 2.02 -1.43 3.03
C THR A 278 2.47 -2.67 3.81
N SER A 279 3.75 -3.03 3.74
CA SER A 279 4.32 -4.12 4.54
C SER A 279 4.14 -3.90 6.03
N PHE A 280 4.48 -2.72 6.52
CA PHE A 280 4.34 -2.37 7.93
C PHE A 280 2.88 -2.43 8.40
N ALA A 281 1.94 -1.93 7.58
CA ALA A 281 0.51 -1.96 7.89
C ALA A 281 -0.06 -3.38 7.96
N VAL A 282 0.47 -4.31 7.16
CA VAL A 282 0.01 -5.70 7.10
C VAL A 282 0.63 -6.57 8.18
N PHE A 283 1.84 -6.23 8.64
CA PHE A 283 2.57 -6.99 9.63
C PHE A 283 1.74 -7.25 10.91
N ASP A 284 1.93 -8.40 11.53
CA ASP A 284 1.26 -8.78 12.78
C ASP A 284 2.27 -8.73 13.91
N PHE A 285 2.26 -7.65 14.70
CA PHE A 285 3.19 -7.42 15.81
C PHE A 285 2.85 -8.25 17.07
N GLY A 286 2.40 -9.49 16.89
CA GLY A 286 2.15 -10.40 17.99
C GLY A 286 0.94 -10.00 18.83
N LYS A 287 -0.27 -10.14 18.29
CA LYS A 287 -1.33 -10.67 19.16
C LYS A 287 -0.87 -12.07 19.56
N LYS A 288 -0.44 -12.25 20.82
CA LYS A 288 -0.15 -13.58 21.38
C LYS A 288 -1.27 -14.52 20.92
N SER A 289 -0.88 -15.58 20.22
CA SER A 289 -1.75 -16.71 19.88
C SER A 289 -2.33 -17.21 21.19
N LYS A 290 -3.57 -16.83 21.51
CA LYS A 290 -4.33 -17.49 22.56
C LYS A 290 -4.84 -18.82 22.03
#